data_AF-A0AAD9TF20-F1
#
_entry.id   AF-A0AAD9TF20-F1
#
_cell.length_a   1.000
_cell.length_b   1.000
_cell.length_c   1.000
_cell.angle_alpha   90.00
_cell.angle_beta   90.00
_cell.angle_gamma   90.00
#
_symmetry.space_group_name_H-M   'P 1'
#
loop_
_entity.id
_entity.type
_entity.pdbx_description
1 polymer ?
#
loop_
_entity_poly.entity_id
_entity_poly.type
_entity_poly.pdbx_seq_one_letter_code
_entity_poly.pdbx_strand_id
1 'polypeptide(L)'
;MQEGIERLTCLKTLGRVIVSGDKKAYKFECLRNLNHLRNLAMECRRVDVGEINKAKFKNKTKLLSLGIELSSSNTNEEALKDFQPLPNLEQLGLSSYRGASRLSLNWMMSLKKLRKLSLRRWSGFERLSLGKLPCLESLGI
;
A
#
# COMPACT_ATOMS: atom_id res chain seq x y z
N MET A 1 -8.26 -16.13 -13.98
CA MET A 1 -7.79 -14.84 -14.48
C MET A 1 -8.92 -13.85 -14.26
N GLN A 2 -8.73 -12.88 -13.37
CA GLN A 2 -9.66 -11.75 -13.26
C GLN A 2 -9.07 -10.64 -14.14
N GLU A 3 -9.37 -10.70 -15.44
CA GLU A 3 -8.88 -9.73 -16.43
C GLU A 3 -9.92 -8.65 -16.66
N GLY A 4 -9.48 -7.46 -17.07
CA GLY A 4 -10.33 -6.35 -17.50
C GLY A 4 -10.26 -5.12 -16.61
N ILE A 5 -9.82 -5.24 -15.35
CA ILE A 5 -9.69 -4.08 -14.48
C ILE A 5 -8.62 -3.10 -14.99
N GLU A 6 -7.56 -3.62 -15.61
CA GLU A 6 -6.47 -2.84 -16.21
C GLU A 6 -6.93 -1.94 -17.37
N ARG A 7 -8.12 -2.21 -17.94
CA ARG A 7 -8.74 -1.42 -19.00
C ARG A 7 -9.53 -0.22 -18.48
N LEU A 8 -9.83 -0.19 -17.17
CA LEU A 8 -10.58 0.89 -16.52
C LEU A 8 -9.66 2.10 -16.23
N THR A 9 -8.98 2.64 -17.24
CA THR A 9 -7.92 3.65 -17.09
C THR A 9 -8.41 4.98 -16.48
N CYS A 10 -9.70 5.30 -16.61
CA CYS A 10 -10.33 6.46 -15.99
C CYS A 10 -10.79 6.24 -14.54
N LEU A 11 -10.62 5.03 -13.98
CA LEU A 11 -11.07 4.68 -12.64
C LEU A 11 -10.41 5.57 -11.59
N LYS A 12 -11.22 6.22 -10.75
CA LYS A 12 -10.76 7.12 -9.68
C LYS A 12 -10.73 6.45 -8.31
N THR A 13 -11.48 5.38 -8.12
CA THR A 13 -11.57 4.68 -6.83
C THR A 13 -11.66 3.20 -7.10
N LEU A 14 -10.76 2.46 -6.46
CA LEU A 14 -10.79 1.01 -6.43
C LEU A 14 -10.89 0.57 -4.97
N GLY A 15 -12.06 0.07 -4.59
CA GLY A 15 -12.32 -0.50 -3.26
C GLY A 15 -11.61 -1.84 -3.07
N ARG A 16 -11.83 -2.46 -1.91
CA ARG A 16 -11.11 -3.65 -1.42
C ARG A 16 -11.00 -4.76 -2.49
N VAL A 17 -9.85 -4.82 -3.17
CA VAL A 17 -9.48 -5.90 -4.09
C VAL A 17 -8.47 -6.83 -3.44
N ILE A 18 -8.50 -8.11 -3.79
CA ILE A 18 -7.50 -9.08 -3.35
C ILE A 18 -6.41 -9.15 -4.42
N VAL A 19 -5.17 -8.86 -4.03
CA VAL A 19 -3.99 -8.96 -4.88
C VAL A 19 -3.09 -10.05 -4.33
N SER A 20 -2.67 -10.99 -5.18
CA SER A 20 -1.83 -12.12 -4.77
C SER A 20 -0.86 -12.56 -5.86
N GLY A 21 0.23 -13.20 -5.45
CA GLY A 21 1.08 -14.00 -6.35
C GLY A 21 0.38 -15.25 -6.90
N ASP A 22 -0.73 -15.68 -6.29
CA ASP A 22 -1.47 -16.88 -6.70
C ASP A 22 -2.41 -16.65 -7.90
N LYS A 23 -2.75 -17.75 -8.59
CA LYS A 23 -3.65 -17.75 -9.77
C LYS A 23 -5.11 -17.31 -9.50
N LYS A 24 -5.53 -17.22 -8.23
CA LYS A 24 -6.93 -16.99 -7.82
C LYS A 24 -7.28 -15.52 -7.52
N ALA A 25 -6.31 -14.60 -7.59
CA ALA A 25 -6.51 -13.18 -7.30
C ALA A 25 -6.02 -12.28 -8.43
N TYR A 26 -6.20 -10.97 -8.30
CA TYR A 26 -5.56 -10.01 -9.19
C TYR A 26 -4.05 -10.03 -8.99
N LYS A 27 -3.31 -9.79 -10.08
CA LYS A 27 -1.88 -9.50 -10.02
C LYS A 27 -1.67 -7.99 -9.87
N PHE A 28 -0.55 -7.58 -9.27
CA PHE A 28 -0.18 -6.15 -9.20
C PHE A 28 -0.07 -5.50 -10.58
N GLU A 29 0.29 -6.28 -11.61
CA GLU A 29 0.34 -5.81 -12.99
C GLU A 29 -1.01 -5.26 -13.50
N CYS A 30 -2.15 -5.77 -13.01
CA CYS A 30 -3.47 -5.26 -13.38
C CYS A 30 -3.68 -3.79 -12.95
N LEU A 31 -2.93 -3.32 -11.94
CA LEU A 31 -3.00 -1.94 -11.47
C LEU A 31 -2.11 -1.00 -12.28
N ARG A 32 -1.24 -1.51 -13.16
CA ARG A 32 -0.18 -0.75 -13.84
C ARG A 32 -0.69 0.52 -14.54
N ASN A 33 -1.81 0.42 -15.25
CA ASN A 33 -2.35 1.50 -16.08
C ASN A 33 -3.38 2.40 -15.37
N LEU A 34 -3.72 2.09 -14.11
CA LEU A 34 -4.72 2.82 -13.33
C LEU A 34 -4.15 4.11 -12.71
N ASN A 35 -3.69 5.03 -13.57
CA ASN A 35 -3.00 6.25 -13.15
C ASN A 35 -3.95 7.38 -12.69
N HIS A 36 -5.25 7.22 -12.90
CA HIS A 36 -6.28 8.15 -12.44
C HIS A 36 -6.84 7.82 -11.05
N LEU A 37 -6.37 6.73 -10.43
CA LEU A 37 -6.78 6.35 -9.08
C LEU A 37 -6.42 7.46 -8.09
N ARG A 38 -7.42 7.85 -7.30
CA ARG A 38 -7.30 8.71 -6.13
C ARG A 38 -7.35 7.91 -4.85
N ASN A 39 -8.13 6.82 -4.84
CA ASN A 39 -8.30 5.94 -3.70
C ASN A 39 -8.07 4.48 -4.12
N LEU A 40 -7.24 3.77 -3.40
CA LEU A 40 -7.01 2.33 -3.58
C LEU A 40 -7.05 1.63 -2.22
N ALA A 41 -7.87 0.58 -2.11
CA ALA A 41 -7.84 -0.33 -0.96
C ALA A 41 -7.61 -1.76 -1.46
N MET A 42 -6.67 -2.47 -0.84
CA MET A 42 -6.36 -3.85 -1.24
C MET A 42 -5.95 -4.74 -0.08
N GLU A 43 -6.21 -6.02 -0.26
CA GLU A 43 -5.70 -7.11 0.56
C GLU A 43 -4.56 -7.81 -0.19
N CYS A 44 -3.37 -7.81 0.39
CA CYS A 44 -2.16 -8.39 -0.17
C CYS A 44 -1.91 -9.78 0.42
N ARG A 45 -1.92 -10.81 -0.44
CA ARG A 45 -1.69 -12.21 -0.06
C ARG A 45 -0.51 -12.81 -0.80
N ARG A 46 0.43 -13.47 -0.10
CA ARG A 46 1.55 -14.17 -0.76
C ARG A 46 2.31 -13.26 -1.72
N VAL A 47 2.66 -12.06 -1.24
CA VAL A 47 3.36 -11.06 -2.05
C VAL A 47 4.85 -11.16 -1.77
N ASP A 48 5.64 -11.39 -2.82
CA ASP A 48 7.10 -11.38 -2.76
C ASP A 48 7.67 -10.01 -3.12
N VAL A 49 8.95 -9.81 -2.79
CA VAL A 49 9.70 -8.60 -3.16
C VAL A 49 9.69 -8.44 -4.69
N GLY A 50 9.44 -7.22 -5.15
CA GLY A 50 9.38 -6.87 -6.57
C GLY A 50 7.98 -6.99 -7.19
N GLU A 51 7.04 -7.73 -6.59
CA GLU A 51 5.69 -7.88 -7.17
C GLU A 51 4.93 -6.55 -7.18
N ILE A 52 5.03 -5.76 -6.11
CA ILE A 52 4.39 -4.45 -5.99
C ILE A 52 4.91 -3.47 -7.06
N ASN A 53 6.18 -3.58 -7.48
CA ASN A 53 6.76 -2.73 -8.52
C ASN A 53 6.05 -2.86 -9.88
N LYS A 54 5.34 -3.97 -10.13
CA LYS A 54 4.56 -4.18 -11.36
C LYS A 54 3.36 -3.22 -11.47
N ALA A 55 2.83 -2.74 -10.34
CA ALA A 55 1.74 -1.77 -10.29
C ALA A 55 2.17 -0.33 -10.65
N LYS A 56 3.48 -0.04 -10.72
CA LYS A 56 4.05 1.28 -11.03
C LYS A 56 3.46 2.40 -10.16
N PHE A 57 3.45 2.22 -8.83
CA PHE A 57 2.92 3.20 -7.86
C PHE A 57 3.52 4.60 -8.01
N LYS A 58 4.80 4.69 -8.36
CA LYS A 58 5.49 5.96 -8.67
C LYS A 58 4.82 6.82 -9.76
N ASN A 59 4.08 6.19 -10.68
CA ASN A 59 3.38 6.88 -11.77
C ASN A 59 1.97 7.34 -11.33
N LYS A 60 1.46 6.88 -10.19
CA LYS A 60 0.12 7.18 -9.69
C LYS A 60 0.10 8.49 -8.92
N THR A 61 0.48 9.57 -9.59
CA THR A 61 0.60 10.91 -9.00
C THR A 61 -0.74 11.47 -8.48
N LYS A 62 -1.87 10.91 -8.92
CA LYS A 62 -3.22 11.28 -8.46
C LYS A 62 -3.68 10.49 -7.24
N LEU A 63 -2.91 9.49 -6.78
CA LEU A 63 -3.27 8.65 -5.64
C LEU A 63 -3.09 9.43 -4.34
N LEU A 64 -4.19 9.62 -3.61
CA LEU A 64 -4.25 10.37 -2.36
C LEU A 64 -4.47 9.44 -1.16
N SER A 65 -5.17 8.32 -1.34
CA SER A 65 -5.49 7.37 -0.28
C SER A 65 -5.12 5.94 -0.66
N LEU A 66 -4.42 5.27 0.23
CA LEU A 66 -3.98 3.89 0.09
C LEU A 66 -4.30 3.09 1.36
N GLY A 67 -5.12 2.06 1.24
CA GLY A 67 -5.37 1.06 2.28
C GLY A 67 -4.76 -0.28 1.90
N ILE A 68 -4.00 -0.87 2.82
CA ILE A 68 -3.34 -2.17 2.65
C ILE A 68 -3.70 -3.06 3.84
N GLU A 69 -4.22 -4.24 3.53
CA GLU A 69 -4.40 -5.33 4.48
C GLU A 69 -3.43 -6.46 4.14
N LEU A 70 -2.57 -6.83 5.08
CA LEU A 70 -1.61 -7.91 4.89
C LEU A 70 -2.20 -9.21 5.42
N SER A 71 -2.38 -10.22 4.55
CA SER A 71 -2.77 -11.54 5.02
C SER A 71 -1.55 -12.25 5.62
N SER A 72 -1.64 -12.65 6.88
CA SER A 72 -0.50 -12.97 7.75
C SER A 72 0.25 -14.26 7.46
N SER A 73 -0.15 -15.09 6.49
CA SER A 73 0.43 -16.44 6.37
C SER A 73 1.68 -16.54 5.51
N ASN A 74 1.92 -15.63 4.55
CA ASN A 74 2.95 -15.86 3.51
C ASN A 74 3.41 -14.60 2.74
N THR A 75 3.05 -13.39 3.19
CA THR A 75 3.49 -12.16 2.49
C THR A 75 4.87 -11.76 2.99
N ASN A 76 5.83 -11.61 2.09
CA ASN A 76 7.14 -11.06 2.42
C ASN A 76 6.99 -9.58 2.75
N GLU A 77 7.15 -9.26 4.03
CA GLU A 77 6.95 -7.92 4.53
C GLU A 77 7.95 -6.90 3.94
N GLU A 78 9.11 -7.35 3.45
CA GLU A 78 10.06 -6.49 2.73
C GLU A 78 9.51 -5.93 1.42
N ALA A 79 8.53 -6.62 0.82
CA ALA A 79 7.84 -6.14 -0.37
C ALA A 79 7.14 -4.79 -0.12
N LEU A 80 6.84 -4.43 1.14
CA LEU A 80 6.28 -3.11 1.47
C LEU A 80 7.18 -1.94 1.05
N LYS A 81 8.50 -2.15 0.93
CA LYS A 81 9.43 -1.11 0.47
C LYS A 81 9.15 -0.67 -0.98
N ASP A 82 8.59 -1.57 -1.79
CA ASP A 82 8.28 -1.33 -3.21
C ASP A 82 7.10 -0.39 -3.43
N PHE A 83 6.36 -0.02 -2.37
CA PHE A 83 5.35 1.02 -2.47
C PHE A 83 5.97 2.40 -2.77
N GLN A 84 7.23 2.62 -2.39
CA GLN A 84 7.89 3.89 -2.61
C GLN A 84 8.23 4.12 -4.10
N PRO A 85 8.13 5.36 -4.61
CA PRO A 85 7.56 6.57 -3.99
C PRO A 85 6.04 6.69 -4.14
N LEU A 86 5.40 7.31 -3.13
CA LEU A 86 4.00 7.77 -3.14
C LEU A 86 3.94 9.29 -2.83
N PRO A 87 4.36 10.16 -3.76
CA PRO A 87 4.70 11.55 -3.45
C PRO A 87 3.51 12.43 -3.03
N ASN A 88 2.29 12.09 -3.45
CA ASN A 88 1.07 12.86 -3.17
C ASN A 88 0.12 12.16 -2.19
N LEU A 89 0.56 11.10 -1.51
CA LEU A 89 -0.30 10.37 -0.60
C LEU A 89 -0.62 11.21 0.64
N GLU A 90 -1.90 11.36 0.92
CA GLU A 90 -2.43 12.07 2.08
C GLU A 90 -2.96 11.13 3.15
N GLN A 91 -3.38 9.91 2.78
CA GLN A 91 -3.95 8.93 3.68
C GLN A 91 -3.34 7.55 3.47
N LEU A 92 -2.85 6.94 4.55
CA LEU A 92 -2.31 5.60 4.57
C LEU A 92 -2.98 4.78 5.66
N GLY A 93 -3.58 3.66 5.26
CA GLY A 93 -4.10 2.63 6.16
C GLY A 93 -3.29 1.36 6.00
N LEU A 94 -2.75 0.83 7.09
CA LEU A 94 -2.07 -0.46 7.13
C LEU A 94 -2.73 -1.35 8.18
N SER A 95 -3.02 -2.60 7.83
CA SER A 95 -3.66 -3.53 8.74
C SER A 95 -3.10 -4.94 8.69
N SER A 96 -3.24 -5.65 9.81
CA SER A 96 -2.91 -7.08 9.95
C SER A 96 -1.42 -7.42 9.76
N TYR A 97 -0.54 -6.47 10.06
CA TYR A 97 0.90 -6.71 10.13
C TYR A 97 1.26 -7.40 11.45
N ARG A 98 1.58 -8.68 11.35
CA ARG A 98 1.99 -9.51 12.50
C ARG A 98 3.51 -9.67 12.61
N GLY A 99 4.27 -8.87 11.86
CA GLY A 99 5.71 -9.03 11.69
C GLY A 99 6.47 -9.11 13.01
N ALA A 100 7.28 -10.16 13.11
CA ALA A 100 8.32 -10.33 14.12
C ALA A 100 9.63 -9.59 13.74
N SER A 101 9.72 -9.02 12.53
CA SER A 101 10.99 -8.62 11.91
C SER A 101 11.25 -7.11 11.90
N ARG A 102 12.54 -6.78 11.81
CA ARG A 102 13.20 -5.46 11.84
C ARG A 102 12.86 -4.57 10.63
N LEU A 103 11.61 -4.54 10.17
CA LEU A 103 11.26 -3.73 9.02
C LEU A 103 11.33 -2.25 9.35
N SER A 104 12.35 -1.63 8.76
CA SER A 104 12.46 -0.20 8.71
C SER A 104 11.46 0.32 7.68
N LEU A 105 10.29 0.75 8.16
CA LEU A 105 9.31 1.50 7.37
C LEU A 105 9.75 2.95 7.12
N ASN A 106 11.04 3.15 6.84
CA ASN A 106 11.61 4.47 6.53
C ASN A 106 10.91 5.14 5.35
N TRP A 107 10.39 4.35 4.41
CA TRP A 107 9.64 4.88 3.27
C TRP A 107 8.36 5.61 3.72
N MET A 108 7.67 5.14 4.76
CA MET A 108 6.47 5.82 5.30
C MET A 108 6.85 7.19 5.85
N MET A 109 8.02 7.31 6.49
CA MET A 109 8.57 8.57 7.00
C MET A 109 9.01 9.55 5.88
N SER A 110 9.05 9.10 4.64
CA SER A 110 9.28 9.95 3.47
C SER A 110 8.01 10.61 2.92
N LEU A 111 6.82 10.22 3.40
CA LEU A 111 5.53 10.71 2.90
C LEU A 111 5.23 12.12 3.44
N LYS A 112 5.77 13.14 2.78
CA LYS A 112 5.71 14.54 3.24
C LYS A 112 4.31 15.16 3.27
N LYS A 113 3.36 14.62 2.50
CA LYS A 113 1.97 15.09 2.43
C LYS A 113 1.01 14.23 3.25
N LEU A 114 1.50 13.25 4.01
CA LEU A 114 0.65 12.35 4.76
C LEU A 114 -0.04 13.09 5.91
N ARG A 115 -1.37 13.12 5.88
CA ARG A 115 -2.24 13.77 6.88
C ARG A 115 -2.91 12.77 7.80
N LYS A 116 -3.25 11.58 7.29
CA LYS A 116 -3.90 10.52 8.06
C LYS A 116 -3.11 9.22 7.99
N LEU A 117 -2.76 8.69 9.14
CA LEU A 117 -2.15 7.37 9.29
C LEU A 117 -3.04 6.50 10.18
N SER A 118 -3.45 5.36 9.67
CA SER A 118 -4.14 4.33 10.45
C SER A 118 -3.34 3.04 10.41
N LEU A 119 -2.94 2.57 11.57
CA LEU A 119 -2.31 1.28 11.80
C LEU A 119 -3.32 0.43 12.56
N ARG A 120 -3.67 -0.77 12.09
CA ARG A 120 -4.60 -1.66 12.80
C ARG A 120 -3.99 -3.03 12.96
N ARG A 121 -4.00 -3.57 14.18
CA ARG A 121 -3.37 -4.88 14.49
C ARG A 121 -1.92 -4.90 13.99
N TRP A 122 -1.18 -3.85 14.31
CA TRP A 122 0.19 -3.62 13.85
C TRP A 122 1.17 -3.77 15.01
N SER A 123 2.13 -4.69 14.91
CA SER A 123 3.23 -4.83 15.87
C SER A 123 4.41 -3.90 15.54
N GLY A 124 5.06 -3.32 16.56
CA GLY A 124 6.29 -2.52 16.39
C GLY A 124 6.11 -1.05 16.04
N PHE A 125 4.94 -0.45 16.33
CA PHE A 125 4.68 0.98 16.12
C PHE A 125 5.65 1.89 16.91
N GLU A 126 6.16 1.44 18.06
CA GLU A 126 7.11 2.18 18.91
C GLU A 126 8.42 2.55 18.19
N ARG A 127 8.77 1.83 17.12
CA ARG A 127 9.99 2.07 16.33
C ARG A 127 9.80 3.11 15.23
N LEU A 128 8.59 3.63 15.06
CA LEU A 128 8.25 4.58 14.02
C LEU A 128 8.60 6.00 14.47
N SER A 129 9.48 6.68 13.73
CA SER A 129 9.80 8.10 13.96
C SER A 129 8.69 9.03 13.44
N LEU A 130 7.48 8.97 14.03
CA LEU A 130 6.31 9.74 13.59
C LEU A 130 6.56 11.24 13.49
N GLY A 131 7.48 11.80 14.31
CA GLY A 131 7.90 13.21 14.22
C GLY A 131 8.54 13.62 12.88
N LYS A 132 8.84 12.67 11.98
CA LYS A 132 9.33 12.95 10.61
C LYS A 132 8.20 13.23 9.60
N LEU A 133 6.94 13.13 10.01
CA LEU A 133 5.76 13.38 9.18
C LEU A 133 5.22 14.79 9.46
N PRO A 134 5.62 15.81 8.66
CA PRO A 134 5.36 17.21 9.01
C PRO A 134 3.90 17.63 8.90
N CYS A 135 3.08 16.90 8.13
CA CYS A 135 1.68 17.23 7.87
C CYS A 135 0.69 16.27 8.56
N LEU A 136 1.15 15.42 9.47
CA LEU A 136 0.29 14.42 10.09
C LEU A 136 -0.72 15.09 11.03
N GLU A 137 -2.01 14.93 10.74
CA GLU A 137 -3.12 15.52 11.49
C GLU A 137 -3.91 14.48 12.28
N SER A 138 -3.92 13.23 11.81
CA SER A 138 -4.70 12.14 12.41
C SER A 138 -3.88 10.87 12.46
N LEU A 139 -3.84 10.27 13.66
CA LEU A 139 -3.19 8.99 13.92
C LEU A 139 -4.20 8.05 14.59
N GLY A 140 -4.39 6.86 14.02
CA GLY A 140 -5.13 5.76 14.64
C GLY A 140 -4.24 4.52 14.73
N ILE A 141 -4.25 3.85 15.89
CA ILE A 141 -3.42 2.67 16.21
C ILE A 141 -4.32 1.56 16.78
#